data_AF-A0A4Z0J366-F1
#
_entry.id   AF-A0A4Z0J366-F1
#
_cell.length_a   1.000
_cell.length_b   1.000
_cell.length_c   1.000
_cell.angle_alpha   90.00
_cell.angle_beta   90.00
_cell.angle_gamma   90.00
#
_symmetry.space_group_name_H-M   'P 1'
#
loop_
_entity.id
_entity.type
_entity.pdbx_description
1 polymer ?
#
loop_
_entity_poly.entity_id
_entity_poly.type
_entity_poly.pdbx_seq_one_letter_code
_entity_poly.pdbx_strand_id
1 'polypeptide(L)'
;MRTLAAFADRPAVPWANGAGETTELVALTESASLTPGLRPWRLSIARLDRTGPFSALPGMARTFLPTAEVVLEIDGRTRRANPTRPAAFHGGQSVSVVELTEHCFAVNLMVADPAALMDVDVDDGDDALVDGDDTLMMSVGAPIPTQGFRFVLTLHPTSDHPRFSLFALEPDDLVPEDWSVVVLSGVHEPQ
;
A
#
# COMPACT_ATOMS: atom_id res chain seq x y z
N MET A 1 1.79 -2.26 21.11
CA MET A 1 1.71 -2.65 19.69
C MET A 1 1.83 -4.14 19.56
N ARG A 2 1.10 -4.75 18.62
CA ARG A 2 1.17 -6.19 18.32
C ARG A 2 1.70 -6.42 16.91
N THR A 3 2.78 -7.20 16.76
CA THR A 3 3.28 -7.60 15.44
C THR A 3 2.29 -8.52 14.73
N LEU A 4 2.00 -8.23 13.46
CA LEU A 4 1.13 -9.05 12.60
C LEU A 4 1.93 -9.86 11.58
N ALA A 5 2.92 -9.24 10.95
CA ALA A 5 3.75 -9.86 9.92
C ALA A 5 5.09 -9.14 9.81
N ALA A 6 6.12 -9.84 9.35
CA ALA A 6 7.38 -9.24 8.95
C ALA A 6 7.74 -9.72 7.54
N PHE A 7 8.19 -8.79 6.69
CA PHE A 7 8.64 -9.09 5.33
C PHE A 7 9.69 -10.20 5.28
N ALA A 8 10.64 -10.18 6.23
CA ALA A 8 11.73 -11.15 6.29
C ALA A 8 11.25 -12.60 6.49
N ASP A 9 10.04 -12.79 7.03
CA ASP A 9 9.48 -14.11 7.34
C ASP A 9 8.50 -14.60 6.27
N ARG A 10 8.33 -13.85 5.17
CA ARG A 10 7.35 -14.13 4.12
C ARG A 10 8.05 -14.51 2.80
N PRO A 11 7.52 -15.49 2.06
CA PRO A 11 8.12 -15.88 0.79
C PRO A 11 7.92 -14.78 -0.25
N ALA A 12 8.98 -14.49 -1.01
CA ALA A 12 8.90 -13.67 -2.20
C ALA A 12 8.46 -14.52 -3.40
N VAL A 13 7.55 -13.97 -4.21
CA VAL A 13 7.07 -14.58 -5.45
C VAL A 13 7.58 -13.76 -6.63
N PRO A 14 8.51 -14.29 -7.45
CA PRO A 14 9.00 -13.62 -8.64
C PRO A 14 7.89 -13.36 -9.65
N TRP A 15 7.95 -12.21 -10.31
CA TRP A 15 7.01 -11.88 -11.37
C TRP A 15 7.32 -12.62 -12.66
N ALA A 16 6.28 -12.98 -13.42
CA ALA A 16 6.43 -13.68 -14.70
C ALA A 16 7.29 -12.91 -15.73
N ASN A 17 7.25 -11.57 -15.68
CA ASN A 17 8.08 -10.71 -16.54
C ASN A 17 9.53 -10.57 -16.04
N GLY A 18 9.85 -11.07 -14.85
CA GLY A 18 11.15 -10.96 -14.18
C GLY A 18 11.55 -9.53 -13.81
N ALA A 19 10.60 -8.58 -13.75
CA ALA A 19 10.89 -7.18 -13.42
C ALA A 19 11.00 -6.92 -11.90
N GLY A 20 10.77 -7.96 -11.10
CA GLY A 20 10.73 -7.87 -9.66
C GLY A 20 10.08 -9.09 -9.03
N GLU A 21 9.66 -8.92 -7.78
CA GLU A 21 8.94 -9.92 -7.00
C GLU A 21 7.98 -9.24 -6.03
N THR A 22 7.03 -10.02 -5.51
CA THR A 22 6.10 -9.57 -4.47
C THR A 22 6.18 -10.48 -3.25
N THR A 23 6.27 -9.85 -2.08
CA THR A 23 6.12 -10.50 -0.78
C THR A 23 4.82 -10.02 -0.15
N GLU A 24 3.89 -10.94 0.08
CA GLU A 24 2.59 -10.62 0.68
C GLU A 24 2.67 -10.62 2.21
N LEU A 25 2.22 -9.52 2.83
CA LEU A 25 2.16 -9.38 4.29
C LEU A 25 0.77 -9.73 4.83
N VAL A 26 -0.28 -9.26 4.16
CA VAL A 26 -1.69 -9.54 4.49
C VAL A 26 -2.43 -9.90 3.21
N ALA A 27 -3.05 -11.08 3.21
CA ALA A 27 -3.88 -11.54 2.11
C ALA A 27 -5.26 -10.87 2.13
N LEU A 28 -5.91 -10.78 0.95
CA LEU A 28 -7.26 -10.24 0.84
C LEU A 28 -8.26 -10.97 1.77
N THR A 29 -8.15 -12.28 1.87
CA THR A 29 -9.01 -13.12 2.73
C THR A 29 -8.71 -12.98 4.22
N GLU A 30 -7.48 -12.64 4.59
CA GLU A 30 -7.05 -12.46 5.99
C GLU A 30 -7.57 -11.11 6.54
N SER A 31 -7.63 -10.09 5.68
CA SER A 31 -7.96 -8.71 6.06
C SER A 31 -9.31 -8.54 6.77
N ALA A 32 -10.32 -9.33 6.41
CA ALA A 32 -11.65 -9.27 7.00
C ALA A 32 -11.64 -9.54 8.52
N SER A 33 -10.69 -10.35 9.00
CA SER A 33 -10.53 -10.63 10.43
C SER A 33 -9.77 -9.51 11.17
N LEU A 34 -8.90 -8.78 10.47
CA LEU A 34 -8.11 -7.68 11.02
C LEU A 34 -8.91 -6.38 11.11
N THR A 35 -9.77 -6.14 10.13
CA THR A 35 -10.61 -4.94 10.06
C THR A 35 -12.07 -5.31 9.75
N PRO A 36 -12.80 -5.95 10.68
CA PRO A 36 -14.21 -6.21 10.51
C PRO A 36 -14.99 -4.93 10.19
N GLY A 37 -15.85 -4.97 9.18
CA GLY A 37 -16.63 -3.80 8.75
C GLY A 37 -15.96 -2.98 7.64
N LEU A 38 -14.63 -3.06 7.46
CA LEU A 38 -13.98 -2.45 6.30
C LEU A 38 -14.03 -3.35 5.07
N ARG A 39 -13.91 -2.74 3.88
CA ARG A 39 -13.73 -3.45 2.61
C ARG A 39 -12.48 -4.34 2.66
N PRO A 40 -12.51 -5.55 2.06
CA PRO A 40 -11.33 -6.42 2.00
C PRO A 40 -10.13 -5.71 1.36
N TRP A 41 -8.95 -5.90 1.93
CA TRP A 41 -7.72 -5.28 1.46
C TRP A 41 -6.54 -6.25 1.48
N ARG A 42 -5.50 -5.94 0.70
CA ARG A 42 -4.26 -6.69 0.60
C ARG A 42 -3.09 -5.73 0.80
N LEU A 43 -2.12 -6.14 1.60
CA LEU A 43 -0.86 -5.41 1.77
C LEU A 43 0.30 -6.27 1.33
N SER A 44 1.15 -5.71 0.47
CA SER A 44 2.33 -6.39 -0.05
C SER A 44 3.49 -5.44 -0.26
N ILE A 45 4.69 -6.01 -0.31
CA ILE A 45 5.93 -5.33 -0.66
C ILE A 45 6.37 -5.83 -2.02
N ALA A 46 6.55 -4.93 -2.97
CA ALA A 46 7.18 -5.21 -4.24
C ALA A 46 8.67 -4.88 -4.15
N ARG A 47 9.55 -5.71 -4.71
CA ARG A 47 10.92 -5.34 -5.06
C ARG A 47 10.96 -5.05 -6.56
N LEU A 48 11.44 -3.87 -6.93
CA LEU A 48 11.55 -3.39 -8.31
C LEU A 48 12.99 -3.47 -8.76
N ASP A 49 13.26 -4.29 -9.76
CA ASP A 49 14.61 -4.48 -10.30
C ASP A 49 14.83 -3.78 -11.63
N ARG A 50 13.75 -3.62 -12.40
CA ARG A 50 13.78 -3.00 -13.72
C ARG A 50 12.41 -2.44 -14.06
N THR A 51 12.37 -1.62 -15.10
CA THR A 51 11.14 -1.12 -15.68
C THR A 51 10.28 -2.27 -16.21
N GLY A 52 8.96 -2.06 -16.20
CA GLY A 52 8.02 -3.07 -16.66
C GLY A 52 6.58 -2.82 -16.21
N PRO A 53 5.63 -3.54 -16.82
CA PRO A 53 4.21 -3.40 -16.51
C PRO A 53 3.85 -4.05 -15.18
N PHE A 54 2.86 -3.47 -14.52
CA PHE A 54 2.13 -4.10 -13.42
C PHE A 54 1.05 -5.03 -13.98
N SER A 55 0.68 -6.04 -13.19
CA SER A 55 -0.51 -6.83 -13.48
C SER A 55 -1.78 -5.99 -13.26
N ALA A 56 -2.74 -6.13 -14.17
CA ALA A 56 -4.08 -5.60 -13.99
C ALA A 56 -4.80 -6.35 -12.86
N LEU A 57 -5.46 -5.59 -11.99
CA LEU A 57 -6.29 -6.06 -10.88
C LEU A 57 -7.63 -5.29 -10.91
N PRO A 58 -8.51 -5.54 -11.90
CA PRO A 58 -9.79 -4.85 -11.99
C PRO A 58 -10.62 -4.98 -10.70
N GLY A 59 -11.31 -3.91 -10.32
CA GLY A 59 -12.10 -3.87 -9.08
C GLY A 59 -11.27 -3.71 -7.81
N MET A 60 -10.02 -3.26 -7.93
CA MET A 60 -9.18 -2.86 -6.81
C MET A 60 -8.80 -1.38 -6.93
N ALA A 61 -8.90 -0.64 -5.84
CA ALA A 61 -8.22 0.63 -5.64
C ALA A 61 -6.77 0.34 -5.19
N ARG A 62 -5.76 0.92 -5.83
CA ARG A 62 -4.34 0.65 -5.53
C ARG A 62 -3.64 1.91 -5.06
N THR A 63 -3.01 1.81 -3.90
CA THR A 63 -2.12 2.83 -3.37
C THR A 63 -0.69 2.29 -3.32
N PHE A 64 0.22 2.99 -3.99
CA PHE A 64 1.60 2.56 -4.23
C PHE A 64 2.57 3.59 -3.64
N LEU A 65 3.48 3.16 -2.77
CA LEU A 65 4.53 4.00 -2.22
C LEU A 65 5.91 3.37 -2.48
N PRO A 66 6.70 3.87 -3.43
CA PRO A 66 8.04 3.38 -3.66
C PRO A 66 8.99 3.88 -2.55
N THR A 67 10.11 3.21 -2.33
CA THR A 67 11.12 3.66 -1.36
C THR A 67 12.26 4.46 -1.98
N ALA A 68 12.23 4.63 -3.30
CA ALA A 68 13.05 5.56 -4.09
C ALA A 68 12.14 6.24 -5.13
N GLU A 69 12.61 7.30 -5.79
CA GLU A 69 11.83 7.91 -6.88
C GLU A 69 11.72 6.95 -8.08
N VAL A 70 10.52 6.83 -8.64
CA VAL A 70 10.26 6.11 -9.90
C VAL A 70 9.31 6.92 -10.78
N VAL A 71 9.35 6.70 -12.09
CA VAL A 71 8.34 7.23 -13.01
C VAL A 71 7.38 6.12 -13.38
N LEU A 72 6.09 6.36 -13.10
CA LEU A 72 5.00 5.51 -13.54
C LEU A 72 4.42 6.07 -14.85
N GLU A 73 4.09 5.20 -15.78
CA GLU A 73 3.14 5.50 -16.86
C GLU A 73 1.81 4.84 -16.51
N ILE A 74 0.74 5.63 -16.48
CA ILE A 74 -0.63 5.20 -16.16
C ILE A 74 -1.51 5.65 -17.33
N ASP A 75 -2.08 4.70 -18.07
CA ASP A 75 -2.88 4.94 -19.28
C ASP A 75 -2.23 5.94 -20.25
N GLY A 76 -0.91 5.80 -20.45
CA GLY A 76 -0.11 6.64 -21.34
C GLY A 76 0.32 7.99 -20.78
N ARG A 77 -0.03 8.33 -19.53
CA ARG A 77 0.42 9.55 -18.85
C ARG A 77 1.51 9.23 -17.85
N THR A 78 2.59 10.01 -17.88
CA THR A 78 3.71 9.82 -16.95
C THR A 78 3.53 10.63 -15.67
N ARG A 79 3.80 10.01 -14.52
CA ARG A 79 3.76 10.62 -13.20
C ARG A 79 4.96 10.16 -12.37
N ARG A 80 5.62 11.09 -11.69
CA ARG A 80 6.66 10.77 -10.70
C ARG A 80 6.00 10.29 -9.40
N ALA A 81 6.42 9.13 -8.91
CA ALA A 81 6.07 8.64 -7.59
C ALA A 81 7.31 8.73 -6.69
N ASN A 82 7.16 9.34 -5.52
CA ASN A 82 8.26 9.60 -4.60
C ASN A 82 8.06 8.87 -3.25
N PRO A 83 9.10 8.76 -2.41
CA PRO A 83 9.02 7.98 -1.17
C PRO A 83 8.21 8.59 -0.03
N THR A 84 7.60 9.76 -0.22
CA THR A 84 6.89 10.49 0.84
C THR A 84 5.40 10.64 0.57
N ARG A 85 4.96 10.48 -0.68
CA ARG A 85 3.55 10.60 -1.07
C ARG A 85 3.10 9.32 -1.79
N PRO A 86 2.15 8.56 -1.21
CA PRO A 86 1.56 7.43 -1.90
C PRO A 86 0.86 7.85 -3.20
N ALA A 87 1.09 7.12 -4.28
CA ALA A 87 0.44 7.30 -5.56
C ALA A 87 -0.80 6.41 -5.65
N ALA A 88 -1.93 7.01 -5.97
CA ALA A 88 -3.23 6.39 -6.09
C ALA A 88 -3.58 6.10 -7.58
N PHE A 89 -4.12 4.92 -7.88
CA PHE A 89 -4.65 4.55 -9.20
C PHE A 89 -5.60 3.34 -9.13
N HIS A 90 -6.43 3.14 -10.15
CA HIS A 90 -7.31 1.98 -10.24
C HIS A 90 -6.55 0.77 -10.77
N GLY A 91 -6.85 -0.41 -10.22
CA GLY A 91 -6.23 -1.66 -10.63
C GLY A 91 -6.60 -2.10 -12.04
N GLY A 92 -7.65 -1.54 -12.64
CA GLY A 92 -8.00 -1.76 -14.05
C GLY A 92 -7.12 -1.01 -15.05
N GLN A 93 -6.39 0.02 -14.61
CA GLN A 93 -5.57 0.88 -15.48
C GLN A 93 -4.31 0.17 -15.96
N SER A 94 -3.82 0.55 -17.14
CA SER A 94 -2.55 0.10 -17.68
C SER A 94 -1.42 0.88 -16.99
N VAL A 95 -0.71 0.21 -16.07
CA VAL A 95 0.36 0.83 -15.28
C VAL A 95 1.70 0.17 -15.53
N SER A 96 2.74 0.97 -15.77
CA SER A 96 4.13 0.51 -15.89
C SER A 96 5.09 1.40 -15.13
N VAL A 97 6.16 0.83 -14.56
CA VAL A 97 7.34 1.61 -14.19
C VAL A 97 8.14 1.83 -15.48
N VAL A 98 8.35 3.08 -15.87
CA VAL A 98 9.05 3.45 -17.12
C VAL A 98 10.42 4.08 -16.88
N GLU A 99 10.69 4.57 -15.66
CA GLU A 99 12.01 5.01 -15.22
C GLU A 99 12.30 4.47 -13.81
N LEU A 100 13.47 3.85 -13.66
CA LEU A 100 13.98 3.30 -12.40
C LEU A 100 15.50 3.52 -12.37
N THR A 101 15.98 4.38 -11.46
CA THR A 101 17.40 4.73 -11.35
C THR A 101 18.18 3.73 -10.51
N GLU A 102 17.53 3.10 -9.54
CA GLU A 102 18.08 2.09 -8.64
C GLU A 102 17.03 1.05 -8.26
N HIS A 103 17.47 -0.15 -7.88
CA HIS A 103 16.54 -1.14 -7.35
C HIS A 103 15.94 -0.61 -6.04
N CYS A 104 14.62 -0.66 -5.92
CA CYS A 104 13.94 -0.20 -4.73
C CYS A 104 12.80 -1.14 -4.33
N PHE A 105 12.20 -0.87 -3.19
CA PHE A 105 10.95 -1.53 -2.81
C PHE A 105 9.78 -0.61 -3.05
N ALA A 106 8.56 -1.15 -3.00
CA ALA A 106 7.35 -0.36 -2.93
C ALA A 106 6.30 -1.05 -2.05
N VAL A 107 5.69 -0.28 -1.16
CA VAL A 107 4.52 -0.71 -0.40
C VAL A 107 3.30 -0.60 -1.29
N ASN A 108 2.55 -1.69 -1.42
CA ASN A 108 1.30 -1.76 -2.19
C ASN A 108 0.14 -2.08 -1.24
N LEU A 109 -0.75 -1.11 -1.06
CA LEU A 109 -2.08 -1.34 -0.52
C LEU A 109 -3.06 -1.52 -1.68
N MET A 110 -3.89 -2.55 -1.62
CA MET A 110 -4.94 -2.82 -2.60
C MET A 110 -6.24 -3.03 -1.85
N VAL A 111 -7.23 -2.18 -2.07
CA VAL A 111 -8.55 -2.28 -1.42
C VAL A 111 -9.57 -2.69 -2.48
N ALA A 112 -10.43 -3.66 -2.15
CA ALA A 112 -11.55 -4.03 -3.01
C ALA A 112 -12.44 -2.81 -3.25
N ASP A 113 -12.63 -2.45 -4.50
CA ASP A 113 -13.44 -1.32 -4.91
C ASP A 113 -14.34 -1.71 -6.10
N PRO A 114 -15.61 -2.09 -5.86
CA PRO A 114 -16.52 -2.44 -6.94
C PRO A 114 -16.83 -1.25 -7.86
N ALA A 115 -16.66 0.00 -7.38
CA ALA A 115 -16.79 1.17 -8.23
C ALA A 115 -15.64 1.28 -9.25
N ALA A 116 -14.44 0.79 -8.92
CA ALA A 116 -13.29 0.71 -9.83
C ALA A 116 -13.48 -0.32 -10.97
N LEU A 117 -14.61 -1.04 -11.03
CA LEU A 117 -15.01 -1.82 -12.20
C LEU A 117 -15.79 -1.00 -13.24
N MET A 118 -16.35 0.13 -12.83
CA MET A 118 -16.98 1.09 -13.73
C MET A 118 -15.85 1.94 -14.29
N ASP A 119 -15.74 2.01 -15.61
CA ASP A 119 -14.74 2.80 -16.34
C ASP A 119 -15.06 4.29 -16.15
N VAL A 120 -14.73 4.83 -14.98
CA VAL A 120 -14.89 6.25 -14.68
C VAL A 120 -13.58 6.90 -15.09
N ASP A 121 -13.64 7.84 -16.03
CA ASP A 121 -12.56 8.78 -16.32
C ASP A 121 -12.21 9.52 -15.02
N VAL A 122 -11.23 9.01 -14.29
CA VAL A 122 -10.80 9.59 -13.01
C VAL A 122 -9.93 10.79 -13.36
N ASP A 123 -10.45 11.97 -13.04
CA ASP A 123 -9.75 13.23 -13.21
C ASP A 123 -8.39 13.19 -12.50
N ASP A 124 -7.39 13.84 -13.11
CA ASP A 124 -5.93 13.80 -12.83
C ASP A 124 -5.51 14.34 -11.44
N GLY A 125 -6.42 14.37 -10.47
CA GLY A 125 -6.13 14.71 -9.09
C GLY A 125 -5.33 13.60 -8.41
N ASP A 126 -4.19 13.96 -7.82
CA ASP A 126 -3.34 13.11 -6.97
C ASP A 126 -4.05 12.59 -5.69
N ASP A 127 -5.36 12.84 -5.57
CA ASP A 127 -6.22 12.60 -4.41
C ASP A 127 -7.44 11.68 -4.72
N ALA A 128 -7.56 11.12 -5.92
CA ALA A 128 -8.72 10.32 -6.29
C ALA A 128 -8.54 8.82 -5.96
N LEU A 129 -8.52 8.45 -4.67
CA LEU A 129 -8.94 7.12 -4.24
C LEU A 129 -9.75 7.21 -2.95
N VAL A 130 -11.04 6.89 -3.10
CA VAL A 130 -12.10 6.63 -2.11
C VAL A 130 -11.87 7.20 -0.71
N ASP A 131 -12.23 8.48 -0.54
CA ASP A 131 -12.68 8.99 0.75
C ASP A 131 -14.08 8.39 0.98
N GLY A 132 -14.17 7.43 1.88
CA GLY A 132 -15.41 6.72 2.12
C GLY A 132 -15.33 5.92 3.40
N ASP A 133 -16.42 6.00 4.16
CA ASP A 133 -16.65 5.13 5.31
C ASP A 133 -16.41 3.67 4.88
N ASP A 134 -15.74 2.89 5.72
CA ASP A 134 -15.37 1.48 5.49
C ASP A 134 -14.14 1.21 4.58
N THR A 135 -13.25 2.18 4.36
CA THR A 135 -12.00 1.99 3.59
C THR A 135 -10.74 2.10 4.43
N LEU A 136 -9.73 1.26 4.12
CA LEU A 136 -8.38 1.41 4.65
C LEU A 136 -7.56 2.36 3.77
N MET A 137 -7.01 3.40 4.36
CA MET A 137 -6.17 4.39 3.69
C MET A 137 -4.69 4.20 4.05
N MET A 138 -3.79 4.67 3.18
CA MET A 138 -2.34 4.61 3.39
C MET A 138 -1.73 6.02 3.40
N SER A 139 -0.93 6.33 4.41
CA SER A 139 -0.16 7.56 4.53
C SER A 139 1.26 7.30 5.04
N VAL A 140 2.12 8.32 5.06
CA VAL A 140 3.51 8.24 5.54
C VAL A 140 3.70 9.19 6.71
N GLY A 141 4.42 8.75 7.74
CA GLY A 141 4.77 9.57 8.90
C GLY A 141 3.92 9.26 10.14
N ALA A 142 3.62 10.29 10.92
CA ALA A 142 2.94 10.11 12.21
C ALA A 142 1.52 9.55 12.00
N PRO A 143 1.09 8.55 12.81
CA PRO A 143 -0.28 8.07 12.77
C PRO A 143 -1.26 9.21 13.06
N ILE A 144 -2.24 9.36 12.16
CA ILE A 144 -3.35 10.28 12.40
C ILE A 144 -4.19 9.70 13.53
N PRO A 145 -4.54 10.47 14.58
CA PRO A 145 -5.49 10.04 15.58
C PRO A 145 -6.80 9.65 14.91
N THR A 146 -7.20 8.39 15.06
CA THR A 146 -8.49 7.88 14.56
C THR A 146 -9.10 6.97 15.62
N GLN A 147 -10.43 6.94 15.69
CA GLN A 147 -11.17 6.00 16.53
C GLN A 147 -11.25 4.59 15.90
N GLY A 148 -10.81 4.44 14.65
CA GLY A 148 -10.86 3.19 13.90
C GLY A 148 -9.58 2.35 13.94
N PHE A 149 -9.46 1.44 12.98
CA PHE A 149 -8.33 0.54 12.84
C PHE A 149 -7.05 1.29 12.49
N ARG A 150 -5.94 0.92 13.12
CA ARG A 150 -4.61 1.49 12.86
C ARG A 150 -3.55 0.42 12.77
N PHE A 151 -2.76 0.49 11.71
CA PHE A 151 -1.58 -0.34 11.51
C PHE A 151 -0.39 0.53 11.12
N VAL A 152 0.80 0.07 11.47
CA VAL A 152 2.05 0.71 11.04
C VAL A 152 3.01 -0.30 10.46
N LEU A 153 3.69 0.10 9.39
CA LEU A 153 4.70 -0.67 8.71
C LEU A 153 6.01 0.12 8.71
N THR A 154 7.08 -0.46 9.27
CA THR A 154 8.39 0.19 9.30
C THR A 154 8.99 0.31 7.90
N LEU A 155 9.45 1.50 7.51
CA LEU A 155 10.12 1.72 6.21
C LEU A 155 11.64 1.45 6.26
N HIS A 156 12.22 1.49 7.45
CA HIS A 156 13.61 1.16 7.75
C HIS A 156 13.69 0.20 8.95
N PRO A 157 14.81 -0.53 9.13
CA PRO A 157 15.04 -1.28 10.35
C PRO A 157 15.03 -0.35 11.57
N THR A 158 14.48 -0.83 12.68
CA THR A 158 14.55 -0.17 13.99
C THR A 158 15.52 -0.94 14.90
N SER A 159 15.65 -0.54 16.16
CA SER A 159 16.45 -1.29 17.16
C SER A 159 16.02 -2.75 17.29
N ASP A 160 14.71 -2.98 17.26
CA ASP A 160 14.10 -4.25 17.66
C ASP A 160 13.42 -4.99 16.49
N HIS A 161 13.24 -4.33 15.35
CA HIS A 161 12.47 -4.85 14.25
C HIS A 161 13.15 -4.62 12.89
N PRO A 162 13.11 -5.62 11.98
CA PRO A 162 13.60 -5.42 10.64
C PRO A 162 12.76 -4.40 9.86
N ARG A 163 13.26 -4.05 8.69
CA ARG A 163 12.50 -3.29 7.70
C ARG A 163 11.21 -4.04 7.34
N PHE A 164 10.12 -3.30 7.13
CA PHE A 164 8.81 -3.82 6.75
C PHE A 164 8.22 -4.82 7.76
N SER A 165 8.27 -4.44 9.03
CA SER A 165 7.50 -5.08 10.10
C SER A 165 6.16 -4.37 10.26
N LEU A 166 5.06 -5.13 10.17
CA LEU A 166 3.70 -4.66 10.28
C LEU A 166 3.17 -4.89 11.70
N PHE A 167 2.60 -3.85 12.28
CA PHE A 167 2.02 -3.86 13.62
C PHE A 167 0.57 -3.39 13.59
N ALA A 168 -0.27 -3.99 14.42
CA ALA A 168 -1.54 -3.41 14.85
C ALA A 168 -1.29 -2.50 16.06
N LEU A 169 -1.91 -1.33 16.04
CA LEU A 169 -1.92 -0.38 17.15
C LEU A 169 -3.22 -0.47 17.92
N GLU A 170 -3.11 -0.62 19.24
CA GLU A 170 -4.22 -0.40 20.17
C GLU A 170 -4.44 1.13 20.37
N PRO A 171 -5.55 1.59 20.99
CA PRO A 171 -5.85 3.02 21.14
C PRO A 171 -4.73 3.85 21.79
N ASP A 172 -4.09 3.31 22.82
CA ASP A 172 -3.06 3.99 23.60
C ASP A 172 -1.63 3.74 23.10
N ASP A 173 -1.46 2.94 22.04
CA ASP A 173 -0.14 2.68 21.47
C ASP A 173 0.44 3.94 20.81
N LEU A 174 1.69 4.27 21.16
CA LEU A 174 2.45 5.37 20.58
C LEU A 174 3.54 4.84 19.66
N VAL A 175 3.64 5.41 18.46
CA VAL A 175 4.74 5.13 17.52
C VAL A 175 5.94 5.98 17.91
N PRO A 176 7.13 5.38 18.09
CA PRO A 176 8.35 6.15 18.35
C PRO A 176 8.60 7.20 17.25
N GLU A 177 8.93 8.43 17.66
CA GLU A 177 9.07 9.57 16.74
C GLU A 177 10.20 9.40 15.72
N ASP A 178 11.20 8.58 16.04
CA ASP A 178 12.34 8.28 15.18
C ASP A 178 12.03 7.22 14.11
N TRP A 179 10.86 6.58 14.16
CA TRP A 179 10.47 5.59 13.16
C TRP A 179 9.93 6.26 11.90
N SER A 180 10.53 5.92 10.75
CA SER A 180 9.90 6.15 9.46
C SER A 180 8.91 5.02 9.19
N VAL A 181 7.63 5.36 9.06
CA VAL A 181 6.55 4.37 8.91
C VAL A 181 5.58 4.74 7.80
N VAL A 182 4.99 3.72 7.22
CA VAL A 182 3.69 3.80 6.56
C VAL A 182 2.62 3.55 7.61
N VAL A 183 1.58 4.38 7.60
CA VAL A 183 0.39 4.24 8.44
C VAL A 183 -0.75 3.76 7.58
N LEU A 184 -1.45 2.73 8.05
CA LEU A 184 -2.72 2.29 7.48
C LEU A 184 -3.83 2.61 8.49
N SER A 185 -4.86 3.33 8.06
CA SER A 185 -5.95 3.74 8.94
C SER A 185 -7.29 3.63 8.24
N GLY A 186 -8.31 3.19 8.96
CA GLY A 186 -9.68 3.13 8.44
C GLY A 186 -10.69 3.26 9.56
N VAL A 187 -11.78 3.97 9.31
CA VAL A 187 -12.88 4.14 10.27
C VAL A 187 -14.04 3.26 9.84
N HIS A 188 -14.64 2.59 10.82
CA HIS A 188 -15.93 1.95 10.65
C HIS A 188 -16.88 2.64 11.62
N GLU A 189 -17.89 3.36 11.11
CA GLU A 189 -18.99 3.82 11.94
C GLU A 189 -19.97 2.66 12.12
N PRO A 190 -20.16 2.12 13.33
CA PRO A 190 -21.21 1.13 13.55
C PRO A 190 -22.56 1.83 13.33
N GLN A 191 -23.35 1.31 12.37
CA GLN A 191 -24.75 1.70 12.16
C GLN A 191 -25.64 1.35 13.36
#